data_AF-A0A438ED09-F1
#
_entry.id   AF-A0A438ED09-F1
#
_cell.length_a   1.000
_cell.length_b   1.000
_cell.length_c   1.000
_cell.angle_alpha   90.00
_cell.angle_beta   90.00
_cell.angle_gamma   90.00
#
_symmetry.space_group_name_H-M   'P 1'
#
loop_
_entity.id
_entity.type
_entity.pdbx_description
1 polymer ?
#
loop_
_entity_poly.entity_id
_entity_poly.type
_entity_poly.pdbx_seq_one_letter_code
_entity_poly.pdbx_strand_id
1 'polypeptide(L)'
;MTKYGMTSSQVSSVTTPESGGSYEIPNLGGSDSSPILITGHKLNGHNYLQWSQSVLLFICGKGKDEYLIGEAAMPETTELGFRKWKIENSMIMSWLINSMNNDMGENFLLFGTAKDIWDAAKETYSSSENTSDFFRLNQPYMTSAKESS
;
A
#
# COMPACT_ATOMS: atom_id res chain seq x y z
N MET A 1 -72.17 -34.24 2.54
CA MET A 1 -73.09 -33.75 1.48
C MET A 1 -72.78 -32.26 1.34
N THR A 2 -72.29 -31.64 0.26
CA THR A 2 -72.28 -31.84 -1.21
C THR A 2 -71.24 -30.82 -1.73
N LYS A 3 -70.14 -31.16 -2.42
CA LYS A 3 -69.89 -31.47 -3.85
C LYS A 3 -69.74 -30.25 -4.80
N TYR A 4 -68.66 -30.29 -5.61
CA TYR A 4 -68.27 -29.56 -6.85
C TYR A 4 -67.72 -28.13 -6.72
N GLY A 5 -66.72 -27.63 -7.50
CA GLY A 5 -65.91 -28.16 -8.62
C GLY A 5 -65.33 -27.01 -9.48
N MET A 6 -64.16 -27.24 -10.12
CA MET A 6 -63.46 -26.46 -11.20
C MET A 6 -62.84 -25.09 -10.79
N THR A 7 -61.70 -24.58 -11.30
CA THR A 7 -60.86 -24.79 -12.50
C THR A 7 -59.46 -24.14 -12.32
N SER A 8 -58.49 -24.65 -13.10
CA SER A 8 -57.14 -24.18 -13.49
C SER A 8 -56.82 -22.67 -13.51
N SER A 9 -55.61 -22.31 -13.06
CA SER A 9 -54.61 -21.56 -13.88
C SER A 9 -53.24 -21.51 -13.20
N GLN A 10 -52.20 -21.68 -14.02
CA GLN A 10 -50.78 -21.66 -13.67
C GLN A 10 -50.26 -20.24 -13.34
N VAL A 11 -49.30 -20.15 -12.43
CA VAL A 11 -48.25 -19.11 -12.47
C VAL A 11 -46.92 -19.74 -12.07
N SER A 12 -45.97 -19.70 -13.01
CA SER A 12 -44.56 -20.02 -12.81
C SER A 12 -43.85 -18.87 -12.11
N SER A 13 -42.92 -19.17 -11.21
CA SER A 13 -41.72 -18.35 -11.04
C SER A 13 -40.63 -19.07 -10.24
N VAL A 14 -39.63 -19.51 -10.99
CA VAL A 14 -38.18 -19.44 -10.73
C VAL A 14 -37.67 -20.07 -9.43
N THR A 15 -37.16 -21.29 -9.58
CA THR A 15 -36.14 -21.88 -8.71
C THR A 15 -34.79 -21.19 -8.98
N THR A 16 -34.29 -20.42 -8.02
CA THR A 16 -32.88 -20.04 -7.94
C THR A 16 -32.06 -21.26 -7.52
N PRO A 17 -31.02 -21.68 -8.26
CA PRO A 17 -30.03 -22.57 -7.70
C PRO A 17 -29.03 -21.75 -6.88
N GLU A 18 -28.91 -22.09 -5.59
CA GLU A 18 -27.72 -21.81 -4.79
C GLU A 18 -26.50 -22.37 -5.52
N SER A 19 -25.62 -21.49 -5.99
CA SER A 19 -24.25 -21.86 -6.36
C SER A 19 -23.35 -21.38 -5.22
N GLY A 20 -23.15 -22.26 -4.24
CA GLY A 20 -22.09 -22.16 -3.26
C GLY A 20 -20.75 -22.32 -3.98
N GLY A 21 -20.22 -21.21 -4.49
CA GLY A 21 -18.85 -21.10 -4.93
C GLY A 21 -17.99 -20.64 -3.76
N SER A 22 -17.30 -21.58 -3.12
CA SER A 22 -16.18 -21.31 -2.25
C SER A 22 -15.21 -20.36 -2.98
N TYR A 23 -14.99 -19.17 -2.44
CA TYR A 23 -13.93 -18.27 -2.92
C TYR A 23 -12.58 -18.86 -2.52
N GLU A 24 -12.16 -19.89 -3.24
CA GLU A 24 -10.80 -20.42 -3.16
C GLU A 24 -9.89 -19.31 -3.71
N ILE A 25 -9.28 -18.53 -2.81
CA ILE A 25 -8.15 -17.66 -3.14
C ILE A 25 -7.07 -18.59 -3.72
N PRO A 26 -6.61 -18.41 -4.97
CA PRO A 26 -5.54 -19.24 -5.48
C PRO A 26 -4.29 -19.00 -4.65
N ASN A 27 -3.86 -20.06 -3.95
CA ASN A 27 -2.56 -20.13 -3.30
C ASN A 27 -1.48 -19.86 -4.37
N LEU A 28 -0.88 -18.66 -4.37
CA LEU A 28 0.30 -18.33 -5.15
C LEU A 28 1.52 -19.06 -4.56
N GLY A 29 1.52 -20.38 -4.74
CA GLY A 29 2.71 -21.22 -4.65
C GLY A 29 3.42 -21.18 -6.00
N GLY A 30 4.26 -20.18 -6.20
CA GLY A 30 5.11 -20.04 -7.39
C GLY A 30 6.38 -19.33 -7.00
N SER A 31 7.45 -20.09 -6.81
CA SER A 31 8.82 -19.58 -6.68
C SER A 31 9.27 -19.02 -8.04
N ASP A 32 8.74 -17.86 -8.40
CA ASP A 32 9.28 -17.03 -9.46
C ASP A 32 9.70 -15.72 -8.80
N SER A 33 11.01 -15.53 -8.64
CA SER A 33 11.64 -14.31 -8.15
C SER A 33 11.51 -13.15 -9.16
N SER A 34 10.34 -13.02 -9.78
CA SER A 34 9.97 -11.81 -10.50
C SER A 34 9.80 -10.72 -9.45
N PRO A 35 10.47 -9.55 -9.58
CA PRO A 35 10.26 -8.45 -8.66
C PRO A 35 8.76 -8.16 -8.66
N ILE A 36 8.12 -8.27 -7.49
CA ILE A 36 6.69 -8.02 -7.37
C ILE A 36 6.45 -6.57 -7.78
N LEU A 37 5.82 -6.39 -8.95
CA LEU A 37 5.44 -5.08 -9.45
C LEU A 37 4.22 -4.59 -8.66
N ILE A 38 4.48 -3.82 -7.61
CA ILE A 38 3.44 -3.24 -6.74
C ILE A 38 2.60 -2.23 -7.50
N THR A 39 3.19 -1.58 -8.51
CA THR A 39 2.56 -0.59 -9.36
C THR A 39 3.28 -0.55 -10.71
N GLY A 40 2.53 -0.34 -11.80
CA GLY A 40 3.09 -0.11 -13.14
C GLY A 40 3.75 1.26 -13.29
N HIS A 41 3.52 2.19 -12.36
CA HIS A 41 4.05 3.54 -12.35
C HIS A 41 4.83 3.81 -11.07
N LYS A 42 6.15 3.96 -11.20
CA LYS A 42 7.00 4.35 -10.08
C LYS A 42 6.70 5.78 -9.62
N LEU A 43 6.85 6.06 -8.32
CA LEU A 43 6.74 7.41 -7.80
C LEU A 43 7.78 8.32 -8.48
N ASN A 44 7.32 9.39 -9.10
CA ASN A 44 8.14 10.37 -9.85
C ASN A 44 7.98 11.81 -9.32
N GLY A 45 7.36 11.96 -8.14
CA GLY A 45 7.12 13.24 -7.47
C GLY A 45 5.88 14.00 -7.94
N HIS A 46 5.29 13.63 -9.08
CA HIS A 46 4.08 14.28 -9.63
C HIS A 46 2.86 13.36 -9.62
N ASN A 47 3.06 12.06 -9.42
CA ASN A 47 2.01 11.04 -9.46
C ASN A 47 1.70 10.46 -8.08
N TYR A 48 1.87 11.24 -7.01
CA TYR A 48 1.70 10.76 -5.64
C TYR A 48 0.31 10.15 -5.40
N LEU A 49 -0.75 10.78 -5.88
CA LEU A 49 -2.12 10.27 -5.70
C LEU A 49 -2.30 8.88 -6.34
N GLN A 50 -1.84 8.71 -7.58
CA GLN A 50 -1.94 7.43 -8.29
C GLN A 50 -1.06 6.34 -7.65
N TRP A 51 0.16 6.72 -7.27
CA TRP A 51 1.12 5.83 -6.62
C TRP A 51 0.60 5.35 -5.26
N SER A 52 0.17 6.27 -4.40
CA SER A 52 -0.32 5.95 -3.04
C SER A 52 -1.56 5.07 -3.07
N GLN A 53 -2.51 5.31 -3.99
CA GLN A 53 -3.67 4.44 -4.18
C GLN A 53 -3.28 3.02 -4.61
N SER A 54 -2.32 2.89 -5.53
CA SER A 54 -1.86 1.59 -6.03
C SER A 54 -1.13 0.79 -4.96
N VAL A 55 -0.23 1.45 -4.21
CA VAL A 55 0.51 0.85 -3.09
C VAL A 55 -0.44 0.42 -1.98
N LEU A 56 -1.40 1.27 -1.60
CA LEU A 56 -2.40 0.96 -0.59
C LEU A 56 -3.21 -0.27 -1.00
N LEU A 57 -3.71 -0.32 -2.23
CA LEU A 57 -4.48 -1.46 -2.73
C LEU A 57 -3.66 -2.76 -2.69
N PHE A 58 -2.39 -2.71 -3.08
CA PHE A 58 -1.50 -3.87 -3.04
C PHE A 58 -1.25 -4.37 -1.61
N ILE A 59 -0.98 -3.46 -0.67
CA ILE A 59 -0.69 -3.80 0.73
C ILE A 59 -1.95 -4.28 1.45
N CYS A 60 -3.11 -3.63 1.24
CA CYS A 60 -4.41 -4.10 1.71
C CYS A 60 -4.74 -5.49 1.14
N GLY A 61 -4.47 -5.72 -0.16
CA GLY A 61 -4.63 -7.04 -0.79
C GLY A 61 -3.76 -8.14 -0.18
N LYS A 62 -2.70 -7.77 0.55
CA LYS A 62 -1.85 -8.68 1.33
C LYS A 62 -2.24 -8.79 2.81
N GLY A 63 -3.22 -8.01 3.28
CA GLY A 63 -3.61 -7.91 4.68
C GLY A 63 -2.48 -7.44 5.59
N LYS A 64 -1.76 -6.39 5.16
CA LYS A 64 -0.61 -5.82 5.89
C LYS A 64 -0.69 -4.30 6.02
N ASP A 65 -1.87 -3.73 5.84
CA ASP A 65 -2.13 -2.30 5.94
C ASP A 65 -1.84 -1.75 7.34
N GLU A 66 -1.89 -2.59 8.38
CA GLU A 66 -1.56 -2.22 9.74
C GLU A 66 -0.13 -1.64 9.89
N TYR A 67 0.81 -2.00 9.00
CA TYR A 67 2.19 -1.48 9.00
C TYR A 67 2.31 -0.08 8.39
N LEU A 68 1.37 0.33 7.53
CA LEU A 68 1.35 1.68 6.95
C LEU A 68 0.67 2.68 7.89
N ILE A 69 -0.41 2.25 8.55
CA ILE A 69 -1.17 3.08 9.49
C ILE A 69 -0.54 3.12 10.89
N GLY A 70 0.40 2.22 11.16
CA GLY A 70 1.11 2.13 12.45
C GLY A 70 0.35 1.35 13.54
N GLU A 71 -0.71 0.63 13.17
CA GLU A 71 -1.43 -0.28 14.07
C GLU A 71 -0.63 -1.55 14.37
N ALA A 72 0.29 -1.94 13.48
CA ALA A 72 1.32 -2.95 13.76
C ALA A 72 2.37 -2.37 14.72
N ALA A 73 2.02 -2.20 16.00
CA ALA A 73 2.95 -1.75 17.01
C ALA A 73 4.12 -2.73 17.17
N MET A 74 5.33 -2.18 17.35
CA MET A 74 6.52 -2.98 17.63
C MET A 74 6.29 -3.80 18.91
N PRO A 75 6.40 -5.14 18.87
CA PRO A 75 6.16 -5.97 20.05
C PRO A 75 7.21 -5.71 21.14
N GLU A 76 6.78 -5.35 22.35
CA GLU A 76 7.69 -4.99 23.45
C GLU A 76 8.37 -6.18 24.15
N THR A 77 7.83 -7.41 24.04
CA THR A 77 8.10 -8.44 25.07
C THR A 77 8.50 -9.84 24.57
N THR A 78 8.48 -10.13 23.26
CA THR A 78 8.81 -11.48 22.77
C THR A 78 9.74 -11.44 21.56
N GLU A 79 10.93 -12.06 21.66
CA GLU A 79 11.92 -12.14 20.56
C GLU A 79 11.31 -12.68 19.26
N LEU A 80 10.40 -13.66 19.36
CA LEU A 80 9.71 -14.24 18.21
C LEU A 80 8.75 -13.26 17.53
N GLY A 81 8.00 -12.49 18.33
CA GLY A 81 7.06 -11.49 17.83
C GLY A 81 7.80 -10.34 17.15
N PHE A 82 8.86 -9.85 17.80
CA PHE A 82 9.72 -8.81 17.24
C PHE A 82 10.38 -9.26 15.93
N ARG A 83 10.90 -10.48 15.86
CA ARG A 83 11.51 -11.01 14.63
C ARG A 83 10.50 -11.07 13.48
N LYS A 84 9.28 -11.57 13.74
CA LYS A 84 8.22 -11.62 12.73
C LYS A 84 7.86 -10.22 12.24
N TRP A 85 7.60 -9.30 13.17
CA TRP A 85 7.30 -7.91 12.84
C TRP A 85 8.42 -7.27 12.01
N LYS A 86 9.68 -7.48 12.38
CA LYS A 86 10.84 -6.93 11.66
C LYS A 86 10.93 -7.45 10.23
N ILE A 87 10.71 -8.74 10.00
CA ILE A 87 10.70 -9.33 8.65
C ILE A 87 9.61 -8.69 7.79
N GLU A 88 8.39 -8.60 8.34
CA GLU A 88 7.23 -8.05 7.64
C GLU A 88 7.40 -6.56 7.33
N ASN A 89 7.82 -5.78 8.33
CA ASN A 89 8.15 -4.37 8.16
C ASN A 89 9.23 -4.17 7.09
N SER A 90 10.30 -4.97 7.09
CA SER A 90 11.39 -4.87 6.10
C SER A 90 10.90 -5.24 4.69
N MET A 91 10.01 -6.22 4.57
CA MET A 91 9.40 -6.59 3.29
C MET A 91 8.58 -5.42 2.74
N ILE A 92 7.75 -4.79 3.56
CA ILE A 92 6.93 -3.65 3.15
C ILE A 92 7.81 -2.43 2.81
N MET A 93 8.88 -2.17 3.58
CA MET A 93 9.86 -1.15 3.22
C MET A 93 10.46 -1.42 1.83
N SER A 94 10.84 -2.66 1.53
CA SER A 94 11.37 -3.02 0.21
C SER A 94 10.34 -2.79 -0.89
N TRP A 95 9.06 -3.04 -0.62
CA TRP A 95 7.98 -2.76 -1.56
C TRP A 95 7.85 -1.27 -1.83
N LEU A 96 7.81 -0.46 -0.78
CA LEU A 96 7.74 1.00 -0.89
C LEU A 96 8.92 1.55 -1.70
N ILE A 97 10.16 1.20 -1.34
CA ILE A 97 11.37 1.70 -2.00
C ILE A 97 11.42 1.26 -3.47
N ASN A 98 11.13 -0.01 -3.77
CA ASN A 98 11.15 -0.53 -5.14
C ASN A 98 10.05 0.08 -6.03
N SER A 99 8.97 0.55 -5.42
CA SER A 99 7.88 1.26 -6.11
C SER A 99 8.19 2.73 -6.40
N MET A 100 9.35 3.24 -5.98
CA MET A 100 9.80 4.60 -6.25
C MET A 100 10.89 4.62 -7.33
N ASN A 101 11.12 5.78 -7.93
CA ASN A 101 12.33 6.02 -8.72
C ASN A 101 13.56 5.94 -7.82
N ASN A 102 14.70 5.48 -8.36
CA ASN A 102 15.90 5.19 -7.57
C ASN A 102 16.35 6.40 -6.72
N ASP A 103 16.44 7.58 -7.32
CA ASP A 103 16.85 8.82 -6.64
C ASP A 103 15.93 9.21 -5.47
N MET A 104 14.65 8.82 -5.53
CA MET A 104 13.69 9.04 -4.46
C MET A 104 13.79 7.95 -3.40
N GLY A 105 13.82 6.69 -3.83
CA GLY A 105 13.93 5.51 -2.96
C GLY A 105 15.18 5.52 -2.09
N GLU A 106 16.30 6.04 -2.60
CA GLU A 106 17.56 6.18 -1.84
C GLU A 106 17.40 7.08 -0.60
N ASN A 107 16.61 8.15 -0.69
CA ASN A 107 16.34 9.02 0.46
C ASN A 107 15.57 8.30 1.57
N PHE A 108 14.87 7.20 1.24
CA PHE A 108 14.06 6.44 2.18
C PHE A 108 14.78 5.23 2.79
N LEU A 109 16.00 4.90 2.35
CA LEU A 109 16.76 3.73 2.84
C LEU A 109 17.16 3.84 4.32
N LEU A 110 17.24 5.06 4.86
CA LEU A 110 17.67 5.32 6.24
C LEU A 110 16.53 5.25 7.27
N PHE A 111 15.29 5.11 6.82
CA PHE A 111 14.14 5.05 7.73
C PHE A 111 14.05 3.70 8.43
N GLY A 112 13.52 3.71 9.66
CA GLY A 112 13.43 2.51 10.50
C GLY A 112 12.20 1.65 10.22
N THR A 113 11.11 2.25 9.74
CA THR A 113 9.84 1.56 9.55
C THR A 113 9.18 1.89 8.21
N ALA A 114 8.33 0.97 7.74
CA ALA A 114 7.48 1.20 6.57
C ALA A 114 6.54 2.40 6.78
N LYS A 115 6.07 2.59 8.02
CA LYS A 115 5.25 3.73 8.42
C LYS A 115 5.98 5.05 8.20
N ASP A 116 7.23 5.16 8.63
CA ASP A 116 7.99 6.40 8.49
C ASP A 116 8.24 6.73 7.01
N ILE A 117 8.54 5.73 6.18
CA ILE A 117 8.67 5.90 4.73
C ILE A 117 7.34 6.40 4.14
N TRP A 118 6.22 5.78 4.52
CA TRP A 118 4.90 6.14 4.04
C TRP A 118 4.51 7.57 4.40
N ASP A 119 4.69 7.97 5.67
CA ASP A 119 4.40 9.31 6.16
C ASP A 119 5.31 10.36 5.49
N ALA A 120 6.61 10.09 5.40
CA ALA A 120 7.56 11.00 4.76
C ALA A 120 7.29 11.17 3.27
N ALA A 121 6.92 10.09 2.56
CA ALA A 121 6.50 10.17 1.16
C ALA A 121 5.22 11.01 1.01
N LYS A 122 4.26 10.85 1.92
CA LYS A 122 3.05 11.66 1.97
C LYS A 122 3.37 13.13 2.19
N GLU A 123 4.19 13.47 3.18
CA GLU A 123 4.55 14.86 3.47
C GLU A 123 5.28 15.52 2.29
N THR A 124 6.25 14.80 1.71
CA THR A 124 7.11 15.31 0.64
C THR A 124 6.36 15.48 -0.68
N TYR A 125 5.49 14.53 -1.05
CA TYR A 125 4.90 14.46 -2.40
C TYR A 125 3.38 14.60 -2.45
N SER A 126 2.64 14.51 -1.33
CA SER A 126 1.23 14.89 -1.32
C SER A 126 1.05 16.39 -1.49
N SER A 127 2.07 17.15 -1.11
CA SER A 127 2.10 18.61 -1.21
C SER A 127 2.58 19.08 -2.57
N SER A 128 3.36 18.29 -3.33
CA SER A 128 3.93 18.72 -4.63
C SER A 128 2.91 18.85 -5.76
N GLU A 129 1.67 18.37 -5.59
CA GLU A 129 0.52 18.82 -6.39
C GLU A 129 0.14 20.30 -6.11
N ASN A 130 0.72 20.93 -5.08
CA ASN A 130 0.51 22.32 -4.67
C ASN A 130 1.79 23.12 -4.28
N THR A 131 2.96 22.51 -4.10
CA THR A 131 4.15 23.19 -3.57
C THR A 131 5.40 22.84 -4.36
N SER A 132 5.73 23.71 -5.30
CA SER A 132 7.00 23.76 -6.04
C SER A 132 8.25 24.11 -5.19
N ASP A 133 8.16 24.11 -3.85
CA ASP A 133 9.10 24.87 -3.01
C ASP A 133 9.89 24.07 -1.97
N PHE A 134 9.80 22.73 -1.90
CA PHE A 134 10.43 21.98 -0.81
C PHE A 134 11.97 21.84 -0.90
N PHE A 135 12.60 22.10 -2.06
CA PHE A 135 14.06 21.96 -2.21
C PHE A 135 14.89 23.23 -1.94
N ARG A 136 14.40 24.19 -1.13
CA ARG A 136 15.18 25.40 -0.78
C ARG A 136 15.40 25.62 0.72
N LEU A 137 15.49 24.57 1.51
CA LEU A 137 16.02 24.66 2.88
C LEU A 137 17.04 23.55 3.16
N ASN A 138 18.26 23.74 2.68
CA ASN A 138 19.49 23.51 3.45
C ASN A 138 20.75 23.83 2.62
N GLN A 139 20.98 25.13 2.43
CA GLN A 139 22.34 25.67 2.31
C GLN A 139 22.40 27.01 3.07
N PRO A 140 22.54 27.03 4.40
CA PRO A 140 23.28 28.09 5.05
C PRO A 140 24.75 27.63 5.17
N TYR A 141 25.67 28.58 4.97
CA TYR A 141 27.12 28.50 5.19
C TYR A 141 27.99 28.04 4.02
N MET A 142 28.13 28.92 3.02
CA MET A 142 29.41 29.12 2.33
C MET A 142 29.83 30.60 2.47
N THR A 143 30.62 30.81 3.53
CA THR A 143 31.82 31.65 3.58
C THR A 143 31.68 33.15 3.30
N SER A 144 31.62 33.90 4.40
CA SER A 144 32.20 35.24 4.48
C SER A 144 33.70 35.15 4.25
N ALA A 145 34.19 35.70 3.13
CA ALA A 145 35.49 36.37 3.01
C ALA A 145 35.71 36.79 1.55
N LYS A 146 36.42 37.92 1.39
CA LYS A 146 36.99 38.53 0.17
C LYS A 146 36.19 39.74 -0.33
N GLU A 147 36.72 40.96 -0.40
CA GLU A 147 37.93 41.58 0.11
C GLU A 147 37.74 43.08 -0.14
N SER A 148 38.09 43.92 0.83
CA SER A 148 38.17 45.37 0.64
C SER A 148 39.33 45.69 -0.30
N SER A 149 39.08 46.44 -1.38
CA SER A 149 39.96 47.49 -1.91
C SER A 149 39.20 48.34 -2.92
#